data_AF-A0A480X6M5-F1
#
_entry.id   AF-A0A480X6M5-F1
#
_cell.length_a   1.000
_cell.length_b   1.000
_cell.length_c   1.000
_cell.angle_alpha   90.00
_cell.angle_beta   90.00
_cell.angle_gamma   90.00
#
_symmetry.space_group_name_H-M   'P 1'
#
loop_
_entity.id
_entity.type
_entity.pdbx_description
1 polymer ?
#
loop_
_entity_poly.entity_id
_entity_poly.type
_entity_poly.pdbx_seq_one_letter_code
_entity_poly.pdbx_strand_id
1 'polypeptide(L)'
;MGFGSDLKNSHEAVLKLQDWELRLLETVKKFMALRIKSDKEYASTLQNLCNQVDKESTLQMNYVSNVSKSWLLMIQQTEQLSRIMKAHAEDLNSGPLHRLTMMIKDKQQVKKSYIGVHQQIEAEMIKVTKTELEKLKTSYRQLIKEMNSAKEKYKEAVAKGKETEKAKERYDKATMKLHMLHNHHFG
;
A
#
# COMPACT_ATOMS: atom_id res chain seq x y z
N MET A 1 0.12 15.85 14.33
CA MET A 1 0.41 14.42 14.48
C MET A 1 0.30 13.77 13.12
N GLY A 2 1.31 13.01 12.71
CA GLY A 2 1.38 12.37 11.39
C GLY A 2 2.38 11.22 11.41
N PHE A 3 2.06 10.14 10.69
CA PHE A 3 2.87 8.91 10.71
C PHE A 3 4.36 9.16 10.41
N GLY A 4 4.67 10.13 9.54
CA GLY A 4 6.06 10.47 9.18
C GLY A 4 6.87 11.18 10.26
N SER A 5 6.23 11.94 11.17
CA SER A 5 6.92 12.59 12.30
C SER A 5 6.93 11.70 13.54
N ASP A 6 5.85 10.96 13.76
CA ASP A 6 5.56 10.31 15.05
C ASP A 6 5.97 8.83 15.05
N LEU A 7 6.21 8.23 13.88
CA LEU A 7 6.60 6.83 13.77
C LEU A 7 7.83 6.56 12.88
N LYS A 8 8.95 7.24 13.17
CA LYS A 8 10.24 6.85 12.61
C LYS A 8 10.52 5.38 12.97
N ASN A 9 10.76 4.53 11.96
CA ASN A 9 10.99 3.07 12.05
C ASN A 9 9.76 2.18 12.29
N SER A 10 8.55 2.62 11.94
CA SER A 10 7.33 1.80 12.09
C SER A 10 6.83 1.13 10.81
N HIS A 11 7.71 0.92 9.82
CA HIS A 11 7.31 0.35 8.53
C HIS A 11 6.41 -0.88 8.71
N GLU A 12 6.84 -1.80 9.58
CA GLU A 12 6.12 -3.02 9.92
C GLU A 12 4.74 -2.77 10.55
N ALA A 13 4.62 -1.79 11.45
CA ALA A 13 3.35 -1.45 12.07
C ALA A 13 2.36 -0.86 11.05
N VAL A 14 2.85 -0.04 10.12
CA VAL A 14 2.04 0.52 9.03
C VAL A 14 1.57 -0.58 8.09
N LEU A 15 2.42 -1.55 7.75
CA LEU A 15 2.01 -2.69 6.94
C LEU A 15 0.94 -3.55 7.63
N LYS A 16 1.12 -3.86 8.92
CA LYS A 16 0.14 -4.60 9.72
C LYS A 16 -1.20 -3.88 9.78
N LEU A 17 -1.19 -2.56 9.94
CA LEU A 17 -2.41 -1.74 9.92
C LEU A 17 -3.10 -1.85 8.56
N GLN A 18 -2.38 -1.66 7.45
CA GLN A 18 -2.95 -1.77 6.11
C GLN A 18 -3.52 -3.16 5.83
N ASP A 19 -2.88 -4.23 6.30
CA ASP A 19 -3.37 -5.60 6.19
C ASP A 19 -4.62 -5.86 7.02
N TRP A 20 -4.69 -5.27 8.21
CA TRP A 20 -5.89 -5.35 9.02
C TRP A 20 -7.07 -4.61 8.38
N GLU A 21 -6.83 -3.39 7.89
CA GLU A 21 -7.86 -2.59 7.22
C GLU A 21 -8.37 -3.28 5.94
N LEU A 22 -7.48 -3.88 5.13
CA LEU A 22 -7.89 -4.66 3.96
C LEU A 22 -8.79 -5.85 4.33
N ARG A 23 -8.43 -6.60 5.39
CA ARG A 23 -9.27 -7.69 5.90
C ARG A 23 -10.62 -7.19 6.39
N LEU A 24 -10.67 -6.05 7.08
CA LEU A 24 -11.92 -5.43 7.52
C LEU A 24 -12.80 -5.07 6.31
N LEU A 25 -12.24 -4.44 5.28
CA LEU A 25 -12.99 -4.08 4.07
C LEU A 25 -13.56 -5.30 3.35
N GLU A 26 -12.82 -6.42 3.29
CA GLU A 26 -13.35 -7.68 2.75
C GLU A 26 -14.48 -8.25 3.61
N THR A 27 -14.39 -8.15 4.93
CA THR A 27 -15.49 -8.52 5.84
C THR A 27 -16.74 -7.67 5.59
N VAL A 28 -16.59 -6.35 5.47
CA VAL A 28 -17.71 -5.44 5.16
C VAL A 28 -18.32 -5.78 3.81
N LYS A 29 -17.51 -6.09 2.79
CA LYS A 29 -17.97 -6.49 1.46
C LYS A 29 -18.81 -7.77 1.51
N LYS A 30 -18.35 -8.79 2.26
CA LYS A 30 -19.11 -10.03 2.47
C LYS A 30 -20.42 -9.77 3.20
N PHE A 31 -20.40 -8.96 4.24
CA PHE A 31 -21.60 -8.55 4.96
C PHE A 31 -22.62 -7.87 4.03
N MET A 32 -22.19 -6.92 3.21
CA MET A 32 -23.07 -6.25 2.25
C MET A 32 -23.62 -7.21 1.20
N ALA A 33 -22.80 -8.14 0.69
CA ALA A 33 -23.26 -9.17 -0.25
C ALA A 33 -24.35 -10.07 0.36
N LEU A 34 -24.18 -10.47 1.63
CA LEU A 34 -25.21 -11.21 2.36
C LEU A 34 -26.48 -10.39 2.54
N ARG A 35 -26.36 -9.11 2.93
CA ARG A 35 -27.51 -8.20 3.06
C ARG A 35 -28.30 -8.08 1.74
N ILE A 36 -27.61 -7.88 0.61
CA ILE A 36 -28.23 -7.83 -0.72
C ILE A 36 -28.97 -9.13 -1.02
N LYS A 37 -28.36 -10.28 -0.71
CA LYS A 37 -28.99 -11.59 -0.91
C LYS A 37 -30.25 -11.73 -0.07
N SER A 38 -30.18 -11.41 1.22
CA SER A 38 -31.32 -11.47 2.15
C SER A 38 -32.46 -10.54 1.72
N ASP A 39 -32.15 -9.31 1.30
CA ASP A 39 -33.17 -8.36 0.82
C ASP A 39 -33.89 -8.89 -0.43
N LYS A 40 -33.16 -9.52 -1.37
CA LYS A 40 -33.74 -10.15 -2.57
C LYS A 40 -34.60 -11.36 -2.23
N GLU A 41 -34.14 -12.21 -1.33
CA GLU A 41 -34.90 -13.38 -0.86
C GLU A 41 -36.20 -12.94 -0.20
N TYR A 42 -36.14 -11.94 0.69
CA TYR A 42 -37.32 -11.40 1.36
C TYR A 42 -38.32 -10.77 0.36
N ALA A 43 -37.82 -9.97 -0.59
CA ALA A 43 -38.66 -9.42 -1.66
C ALA A 43 -39.37 -10.52 -2.46
N SER A 44 -38.65 -11.61 -2.81
CA SER A 44 -39.21 -12.76 -3.51
C SER A 44 -40.30 -13.47 -2.69
N THR A 45 -40.07 -13.68 -1.39
CA THR A 45 -41.07 -14.26 -0.49
C THR A 45 -42.34 -13.42 -0.43
N LEU A 46 -42.22 -12.09 -0.31
CA LEU A 46 -43.38 -11.18 -0.31
C LEU A 46 -44.14 -11.22 -1.65
N GLN A 47 -43.43 -11.25 -2.78
CA GLN A 47 -44.05 -11.35 -4.10
C GLN A 47 -44.79 -12.68 -4.26
N ASN A 48 -44.19 -13.78 -3.82
CA ASN A 48 -44.80 -15.11 -3.88
C ASN A 48 -46.07 -15.19 -3.03
N LEU A 49 -46.07 -14.56 -1.85
CA LEU A 49 -47.28 -14.44 -1.01
C LEU A 49 -48.41 -13.72 -1.75
N CYS A 50 -48.11 -12.61 -2.42
CA CYS A 50 -49.09 -11.87 -3.22
C CYS A 50 -49.61 -12.71 -4.40
N ASN A 51 -48.73 -13.49 -5.05
CA ASN A 51 -49.10 -14.34 -6.18
C ASN A 51 -49.97 -15.55 -5.80
N GLN A 52 -49.92 -16.00 -4.55
CA GLN A 52 -50.74 -17.08 -4.00
C GLN A 52 -52.15 -16.62 -3.63
N VAL A 53 -52.41 -15.30 -3.59
CA VAL A 53 -53.76 -14.79 -3.40
C VAL A 53 -54.61 -15.21 -4.59
N ASP A 54 -55.69 -15.93 -4.29
CA ASP A 54 -56.55 -16.53 -5.29
C ASP A 54 -57.18 -15.46 -6.18
N LYS A 55 -56.93 -15.57 -7.49
CA LYS A 55 -57.47 -14.63 -8.49
C LYS A 55 -59.00 -14.71 -8.54
N GLU A 56 -59.59 -15.87 -8.23
CA GLU A 56 -61.04 -16.05 -8.10
C GLU A 56 -61.63 -15.29 -6.90
N SER A 57 -60.95 -15.31 -5.75
CA SER A 57 -61.34 -14.52 -4.58
C SER A 57 -61.31 -13.01 -4.87
N THR A 58 -60.35 -12.56 -5.69
CA THR A 58 -60.18 -11.16 -6.10
C THR A 58 -61.28 -10.71 -7.08
N LEU A 59 -61.77 -11.61 -7.95
CA LEU A 59 -62.89 -11.36 -8.87
C LEU A 59 -64.26 -11.34 -8.16
N GLN A 60 -64.43 -12.13 -7.08
CA GLN A 60 -65.62 -12.10 -6.23
C GLN A 60 -65.66 -10.93 -5.22
N MET A 61 -64.57 -10.16 -5.07
CA MET A 61 -64.53 -8.92 -4.27
C MET A 61 -65.34 -7.75 -4.87
N ASN A 62 -66.08 -7.98 -5.95
CA ASN A 62 -67.09 -7.05 -6.47
C ASN A 62 -68.29 -6.86 -5.51
N TYR A 63 -68.37 -7.60 -4.40
CA TYR A 63 -69.20 -7.22 -3.26
C TYR A 63 -68.53 -6.11 -2.45
N VAL A 64 -69.20 -4.95 -2.38
CA VAL A 64 -68.76 -3.67 -1.77
C VAL A 64 -68.65 -3.76 -0.23
N SER A 65 -67.87 -4.70 0.30
CA SER A 65 -67.57 -4.76 1.74
C SER A 65 -66.29 -3.99 2.05
N ASN A 66 -66.30 -3.22 3.15
CA ASN A 66 -65.09 -2.58 3.66
C ASN A 66 -64.01 -3.60 4.02
N VAL A 67 -64.40 -4.82 4.43
CA VAL A 67 -63.45 -5.91 4.70
C VAL A 67 -62.70 -6.31 3.43
N SER A 68 -63.41 -6.43 2.30
CA SER A 68 -62.82 -6.76 1.01
C SER A 68 -61.83 -5.70 0.53
N LYS A 69 -62.20 -4.41 0.67
CA LYS A 69 -61.31 -3.28 0.35
C LYS A 69 -60.05 -3.27 1.21
N SER A 70 -60.19 -3.50 2.52
CA SER A 70 -59.05 -3.56 3.44
C SER A 70 -58.10 -4.72 3.12
N TRP A 71 -58.64 -5.89 2.74
CA TRP A 71 -57.82 -7.03 2.32
C TRP A 71 -57.04 -6.74 1.02
N LEU A 72 -57.70 -6.17 0.01
CA LEU A 72 -57.03 -5.76 -1.23
C LEU A 72 -55.90 -4.75 -0.96
N LEU A 73 -56.16 -3.77 -0.09
CA LEU A 73 -55.15 -2.80 0.31
C LEU A 73 -53.95 -3.47 1.00
N MET A 74 -54.18 -4.46 1.87
CA MET A 74 -53.10 -5.23 2.51
C MET A 74 -52.20 -5.94 1.48
N ILE A 75 -52.79 -6.54 0.45
CA ILE A 75 -52.04 -7.19 -0.63
C ILE A 75 -51.22 -6.17 -1.41
N GLN A 76 -51.83 -5.04 -1.79
CA GLN A 76 -51.14 -3.97 -2.53
C GLN A 76 -49.97 -3.40 -1.73
N GLN A 77 -50.13 -3.18 -0.43
CA GLN A 77 -49.04 -2.72 0.44
C GLN A 77 -47.92 -3.75 0.57
N THR A 78 -48.25 -5.04 0.62
CA THR A 78 -47.27 -6.13 0.66
C THR A 78 -46.48 -6.23 -0.66
N GLU A 79 -47.15 -6.06 -1.80
CA GLU A 79 -46.51 -6.01 -3.12
C GLU A 79 -45.61 -4.78 -3.25
N GLN A 80 -46.05 -3.62 -2.76
CA GLN A 80 -45.24 -2.40 -2.74
C GLN A 80 -43.97 -2.60 -1.90
N LEU A 81 -44.06 -3.23 -0.73
CA LEU A 81 -42.90 -3.54 0.10
C LEU A 81 -41.91 -4.47 -0.61
N SER A 82 -42.41 -5.50 -1.32
CA SER A 82 -41.57 -6.37 -2.15
C SER A 82 -40.75 -5.56 -3.16
N ARG A 83 -41.38 -4.64 -3.89
CA ARG A 83 -40.71 -3.78 -4.87
C ARG A 83 -39.66 -2.88 -4.22
N ILE A 84 -39.96 -2.28 -3.06
CA ILE A 84 -39.02 -1.45 -2.31
C ILE A 84 -37.79 -2.26 -1.89
N MET A 85 -37.99 -3.46 -1.34
CA MET A 85 -36.88 -4.33 -0.91
C MET A 85 -36.00 -4.76 -2.08
N LYS A 86 -36.61 -5.08 -3.22
CA LYS A 86 -35.88 -5.41 -4.44
C LYS A 86 -35.03 -4.24 -4.94
N ALA A 87 -35.62 -3.04 -5.04
CA ALA A 87 -34.92 -1.83 -5.47
C ALA A 87 -33.76 -1.49 -4.53
N HIS A 88 -33.99 -1.53 -3.21
CA HIS A 88 -32.94 -1.29 -2.22
C HIS A 88 -31.76 -2.28 -2.36
N ALA A 89 -32.04 -3.56 -2.64
CA ALA A 89 -30.98 -4.54 -2.90
C ALA A 89 -30.19 -4.24 -4.18
N GLU A 90 -30.85 -3.75 -5.23
CA GLU A 90 -30.23 -3.35 -6.50
C GLU A 90 -29.37 -2.08 -6.35
N ASP A 91 -29.86 -1.08 -5.63
CA ASP A 91 -29.15 0.16 -5.31
C ASP A 91 -27.90 -0.13 -4.47
N LEU A 92 -28.05 -0.96 -3.44
CA LEU A 92 -26.95 -1.38 -2.58
C LEU A 92 -25.86 -2.13 -3.36
N ASN A 93 -26.27 -2.97 -4.32
CA ASN A 93 -25.38 -3.75 -5.15
C ASN A 93 -24.62 -2.90 -6.18
N SER A 94 -25.33 -2.03 -6.90
CA SER A 94 -24.76 -1.24 -8.00
C SER A 94 -23.98 0.00 -7.53
N GLY A 95 -24.36 0.59 -6.40
CA GLY A 95 -23.69 1.78 -5.85
C GLY A 95 -22.67 1.42 -4.77
N PRO A 96 -23.08 1.28 -3.49
CA PRO A 96 -22.16 1.10 -2.37
C PRO A 96 -21.23 -0.13 -2.49
N LEU A 97 -21.73 -1.31 -2.86
CA LEU A 97 -20.90 -2.51 -2.96
C LEU A 97 -19.86 -2.39 -4.09
N HIS A 98 -20.23 -1.79 -5.21
CA HIS A 98 -19.31 -1.51 -6.31
C HIS A 98 -18.19 -0.55 -5.87
N ARG A 99 -18.56 0.58 -5.22
CA ARG A 99 -17.60 1.55 -4.69
C ARG A 99 -16.65 0.93 -3.66
N LEU A 100 -17.17 0.10 -2.75
CA LEU A 100 -16.34 -0.63 -1.79
C LEU A 100 -15.36 -1.56 -2.50
N THR A 101 -15.80 -2.26 -3.54
CA THR A 101 -14.94 -3.14 -4.34
C THR A 101 -13.81 -2.36 -5.02
N MET A 102 -14.08 -1.17 -5.53
CA MET A 102 -13.06 -0.30 -6.12
C MET A 102 -12.09 0.23 -5.05
N MET A 103 -12.59 0.69 -3.91
CA MET A 103 -11.77 1.16 -2.80
C MET A 103 -10.81 0.08 -2.27
N ILE A 104 -11.24 -1.19 -2.23
CA ILE A 104 -10.35 -2.31 -1.87
C ILE A 104 -9.20 -2.44 -2.87
N LYS A 105 -9.47 -2.39 -4.18
CA LYS A 105 -8.44 -2.44 -5.22
C LYS A 105 -7.47 -1.27 -5.12
N ASP A 106 -7.99 -0.07 -4.95
CA ASP A 106 -7.18 1.15 -4.81
C ASP A 106 -6.27 1.05 -3.58
N LYS A 107 -6.80 0.58 -2.45
CA LYS A 107 -6.01 0.38 -1.22
C LYS A 107 -4.91 -0.67 -1.40
N GLN A 108 -5.19 -1.78 -2.09
CA GLN A 108 -4.16 -2.78 -2.43
C GLN A 108 -3.05 -2.18 -3.29
N GLN A 109 -3.41 -1.36 -4.28
CA GLN A 109 -2.44 -0.67 -5.13
C GLN A 109 -1.60 0.33 -4.35
N VAL A 110 -2.23 1.12 -3.48
CA VAL A 110 -1.52 2.07 -2.59
C VAL A 110 -0.54 1.33 -1.67
N LYS A 111 -0.95 0.21 -1.06
CA LYS A 111 -0.06 -0.63 -0.25
C LYS A 111 1.15 -1.11 -1.05
N LYS A 112 0.93 -1.62 -2.27
CA LYS A 112 2.01 -2.09 -3.15
C LYS A 112 2.99 -0.97 -3.51
N SER A 113 2.47 0.21 -3.85
CA SER A 113 3.27 1.40 -4.14
C SER A 113 4.10 1.85 -2.94
N TYR A 114 3.50 1.89 -1.74
CA TYR A 114 4.20 2.23 -0.51
C TYR A 114 5.37 1.28 -0.23
N ILE A 115 5.18 -0.03 -0.37
CA ILE A 115 6.26 -1.03 -0.18
C ILE A 115 7.39 -0.77 -1.17
N GLY A 116 7.07 -0.55 -2.45
CA GLY A 116 8.07 -0.30 -3.48
C GLY A 116 8.92 0.95 -3.20
N VAL A 117 8.26 2.06 -2.84
CA VAL A 117 8.96 3.31 -2.49
C VAL A 117 9.82 3.13 -1.24
N HIS A 118 9.31 2.43 -0.21
CA HIS A 118 10.07 2.16 1.00
C HIS A 118 11.35 1.36 0.71
N GLN A 119 11.24 0.28 -0.06
CA GLN A 119 12.37 -0.55 -0.47
C GLN A 119 13.40 0.23 -1.30
N GLN A 120 12.93 1.11 -2.20
CA GLN A 120 13.82 1.95 -2.99
C GLN A 120 14.63 2.91 -2.10
N ILE A 121 13.97 3.56 -1.14
CA ILE A 121 14.64 4.46 -0.19
C ILE A 121 15.64 3.69 0.67
N GLU A 122 15.26 2.51 1.17
CA GLU A 122 16.13 1.67 1.99
C GLU A 122 17.38 1.21 1.20
N ALA A 123 17.19 0.80 -0.06
CA ALA A 123 18.29 0.42 -0.95
C ALA A 123 19.25 1.59 -1.20
N GLU A 124 18.75 2.78 -1.51
CA GLU A 124 19.60 3.95 -1.73
C GLU A 124 20.32 4.37 -0.44
N MET A 125 19.62 4.32 0.71
CA MET A 125 20.23 4.57 2.01
C MET A 125 21.38 3.60 2.28
N ILE A 126 21.20 2.30 2.07
CA ILE A 126 22.26 1.28 2.25
C ILE A 126 23.42 1.54 1.29
N LYS A 127 23.13 1.82 0.02
CA LYS A 127 24.14 2.10 -1.00
C LYS A 127 25.04 3.27 -0.60
N VAL A 128 24.46 4.40 -0.23
CA VAL A 128 25.21 5.61 0.14
C VAL A 128 25.90 5.43 1.50
N THR A 129 25.16 5.00 2.54
CA THR A 129 25.68 5.01 3.92
C THR A 129 26.60 3.84 4.25
N LYS A 130 26.49 2.71 3.53
CA LYS A 130 27.32 1.52 3.79
C LYS A 130 28.23 1.22 2.60
N THR A 131 27.67 0.98 1.42
CA THR A 131 28.46 0.44 0.31
C THR A 131 29.49 1.44 -0.22
N GLU A 132 29.06 2.66 -0.55
CA GLU A 132 29.94 3.71 -1.08
C GLU A 132 30.90 4.22 -0.01
N LEU A 133 30.41 4.39 1.22
CA LEU A 133 31.25 4.78 2.36
C LEU A 133 32.36 3.76 2.64
N GLU A 134 32.08 2.45 2.63
CA GLU A 134 33.11 1.43 2.87
C GLU A 134 34.10 1.31 1.71
N LYS A 135 33.64 1.47 0.46
CA LYS A 135 34.55 1.56 -0.70
C LYS A 135 35.52 2.71 -0.51
N LEU A 136 35.01 3.87 -0.15
CA LEU A 136 35.84 5.04 0.07
C LEU A 136 36.83 4.85 1.24
N LYS A 137 36.37 4.37 2.40
CA LYS A 137 37.26 4.07 3.53
C LYS A 137 38.38 3.11 3.14
N THR A 138 38.07 2.13 2.29
CA THR A 138 39.05 1.16 1.80
C THR A 138 40.06 1.82 0.86
N SER A 139 39.61 2.61 -0.11
CA SER A 139 40.48 3.40 -0.99
C SER A 139 41.37 4.37 -0.20
N TYR A 140 40.81 5.04 0.81
CA TYR A 140 41.55 5.98 1.65
C TYR A 140 42.65 5.28 2.46
N ARG A 141 42.35 4.15 3.10
CA ARG A 141 43.34 3.31 3.80
C ARG A 141 44.45 2.81 2.86
N GLN A 142 44.10 2.45 1.64
CA GLN A 142 45.07 1.99 0.65
C GLN A 142 46.02 3.12 0.22
N LEU A 143 45.49 4.32 -0.08
CA LEU A 143 46.31 5.48 -0.44
C LEU A 143 47.24 5.94 0.70
N ILE A 144 46.79 5.84 1.96
CA ILE A 144 47.67 6.08 3.12
C ILE A 144 48.85 5.10 3.13
N LYS A 145 48.60 3.80 2.93
CA LYS A 145 49.67 2.79 2.89
C LYS A 145 50.65 3.05 1.75
N GLU A 146 50.14 3.40 0.56
CA GLU A 146 50.95 3.73 -0.61
C GLU A 146 51.81 4.97 -0.38
N MET A 147 51.23 6.05 0.15
CA MET A 147 51.94 7.28 0.49
C MET A 147 53.03 7.02 1.53
N ASN A 148 52.73 6.27 2.59
CA ASN A 148 53.72 5.90 3.62
C ASN A 148 54.86 5.04 3.04
N SER A 149 54.54 4.06 2.18
CA SER A 149 55.57 3.24 1.52
C SER A 149 56.46 4.06 0.59
N ALA A 150 55.87 4.98 -0.18
CA ALA A 150 56.63 5.88 -1.05
C ALA A 150 57.51 6.85 -0.23
N LYS A 151 57.02 7.31 0.92
CA LYS A 151 57.77 8.15 1.86
C LYS A 151 59.02 7.43 2.39
N GLU A 152 58.90 6.19 2.82
CA GLU A 152 60.05 5.41 3.31
C GLU A 152 61.06 5.13 2.20
N LYS A 153 60.61 4.75 0.99
CA LYS A 153 61.51 4.56 -0.17
C LYS A 153 62.25 5.83 -0.55
N TYR A 154 61.60 6.99 -0.48
CA TYR A 154 62.24 8.28 -0.71
C TYR A 154 63.31 8.57 0.34
N LYS A 155 63.03 8.36 1.64
CA LYS A 155 64.03 8.51 2.70
C LYS A 155 65.25 7.60 2.48
N GLU A 156 65.03 6.35 2.09
CA GLU A 156 66.12 5.42 1.78
C GLU A 156 66.96 5.87 0.58
N ALA A 157 66.31 6.35 -0.50
CA ALA A 157 66.99 6.87 -1.68
C ALA A 157 67.85 8.10 -1.34
N VAL A 158 67.34 8.99 -0.48
CA VAL A 158 68.07 10.15 0.05
C VAL A 158 69.27 9.71 0.88
N ALA A 159 69.09 8.75 1.81
CA ALA A 159 70.17 8.24 2.64
C ALA A 159 71.29 7.57 1.82
N LYS A 160 70.94 6.88 0.72
CA LYS A 160 71.88 6.21 -0.18
C LYS A 160 72.42 7.10 -1.31
N GLY A 161 71.90 8.33 -1.45
CA GLY A 161 72.28 9.27 -2.51
C GLY A 161 71.99 8.80 -3.94
N LYS A 162 71.06 7.86 -4.15
CA LYS A 162 70.82 7.21 -5.45
C LYS A 162 69.34 7.22 -5.82
N GLU A 163 69.02 7.54 -7.08
CA GLU A 163 67.64 7.60 -7.62
C GLU A 163 66.68 8.54 -6.85
N THR A 164 67.21 9.56 -6.17
CA THR A 164 66.47 10.46 -5.28
C THR A 164 65.30 11.17 -5.96
N GLU A 165 65.52 11.74 -7.15
CA GLU A 165 64.49 12.51 -7.87
C GLU A 165 63.29 11.63 -8.27
N LYS A 166 63.59 10.42 -8.78
CA LYS A 166 62.56 9.44 -9.17
C LYS A 166 61.75 8.96 -7.97
N ALA A 167 62.40 8.80 -6.80
CA ALA A 167 61.71 8.44 -5.57
C ALA A 167 60.85 9.59 -5.03
N LYS A 168 61.31 10.84 -5.16
CA LYS A 168 60.56 12.06 -4.80
C LYS A 168 59.29 12.20 -5.64
N GLU A 169 59.39 12.12 -6.96
CA GLU A 169 58.21 12.21 -7.84
C GLU A 169 57.14 11.17 -7.51
N ARG A 170 57.55 9.94 -7.14
CA ARG A 170 56.62 8.88 -6.73
C ARG A 170 55.92 9.22 -5.42
N TYR A 171 56.66 9.77 -4.45
CA TYR A 171 56.10 10.22 -3.18
C TYR A 171 55.13 11.39 -3.36
N ASP A 172 55.48 12.39 -4.16
CA ASP A 172 54.62 13.54 -4.45
C ASP A 172 53.33 13.10 -5.15
N LYS A 173 53.42 12.20 -6.15
CA LYS A 173 52.24 11.63 -6.83
C LYS A 173 51.33 10.85 -5.87
N ALA A 174 51.89 10.05 -4.96
CA ALA A 174 51.10 9.31 -3.98
C ALA A 174 50.40 10.25 -2.98
N THR A 175 51.10 11.29 -2.54
CA THR A 175 50.57 12.33 -1.65
C THR A 175 49.45 13.12 -2.31
N MET A 176 49.63 13.52 -3.57
CA MET A 176 48.61 14.24 -4.34
C MET A 176 47.33 13.40 -4.52
N LYS A 177 47.44 12.10 -4.83
CA LYS A 177 46.29 11.19 -4.92
C LYS A 177 45.51 11.10 -3.61
N LEU A 178 46.19 11.01 -2.47
CA LEU A 178 45.55 10.98 -1.16
C LEU A 178 44.80 12.29 -0.87
N HIS A 179 45.40 13.44 -1.16
CA HIS A 179 44.75 14.74 -0.97
C HIS A 179 43.53 14.94 -1.86
N MET A 180 43.60 14.53 -3.13
CA MET A 180 42.42 14.58 -4.02
C MET A 180 41.25 13.78 -3.46
N LEU A 181 41.51 12.56 -2.97
CA LEU A 181 40.46 11.72 -2.38
C LEU A 181 39.91 12.31 -1.07
N HIS A 182 40.77 12.90 -0.24
CA HIS A 182 40.37 13.59 0.98
C HIS A 182 39.42 14.75 0.68
N ASN A 183 39.83 15.64 -0.23
CA ASN A 183 39.06 16.83 -0.58
C ASN A 183 37.73 16.48 -1.26
N HIS A 184 37.69 15.41 -2.06
CA HIS A 184 36.46 14.96 -2.71
C HIS A 184 35.41 14.45 -1.71
N HIS A 185 35.82 13.98 -0.52
CA HIS A 185 34.90 13.44 0.47
C HIS A 185 34.53 14.42 1.59
N PHE A 186 35.46 15.30 1.96
CA PHE A 186 35.29 16.19 3.12
C PHE A 186 35.12 17.68 2.75
N GLY A 187 35.22 18.03 1.46
CA GLY A 187 34.91 19.37 0.93
C GLY A 187 33.52 19.43 0.33
#